data_AF-A0A9E1YWS0-F1
#
_entry.id   AF-A0A9E1YWS0-F1
#
_cell.length_a   1.000
_cell.length_b   1.000
_cell.length_c   1.000
_cell.angle_alpha   90.00
_cell.angle_beta   90.00
_cell.angle_gamma   90.00
#
_symmetry.space_group_name_H-M   'P 1'
#
loop_
_entity.id
_entity.type
_entity.pdbx_description
1 polymer ?
#
loop_
_entity_poly.entity_id
_entity_poly.type
_entity_poly.pdbx_seq_one_letter_code
_entity_poly.pdbx_strand_id
1 'polypeptide(L)'
;MTKRPIIIHVPKTGGTTLFMAISGSPKPPSPNMLYRHIQMFGENTEMKSNCGDIFDSDTNEQYQDQQLIMMIRNPLERIESEFGFLGNREMFRELWQNNVGSQYPKTLYEYTQHPSNANSICRFLLGMPMYTQDVVTQQQYDSIIETFNACPFVFGRTDQMSKTVANVSHNCGIEFGDTLPRYRTSLYKPKRELEWESISSSFNELNCFDVKLTNEIYDRFDIQIQRIPDMKPVSFDGDEYDSLYPFICAEQMRSPLEIYANDLDKPQVLYDWVQDNSTTLEPLLTSCLQANEGDGKSFLVSWLEQSMPVLLQGESIEIKKDNPLETLRALVEKLFTTN
;
A
#
# COMPACT_ATOMS: atom_id res chain seq x y z
N MET A 1 11.30 -0.91 -33.39
CA MET A 1 10.76 -0.10 -32.28
C MET A 1 10.77 -0.97 -31.05
N THR A 2 11.29 -0.48 -29.92
CA THR A 2 11.20 -1.19 -28.64
C THR A 2 9.73 -1.28 -28.21
N LYS A 3 9.27 -2.48 -27.82
CA LYS A 3 7.92 -2.66 -27.26
C LYS A 3 7.82 -1.85 -25.97
N ARG A 4 6.66 -1.24 -25.72
CA ARG A 4 6.41 -0.56 -24.43
C ARG A 4 6.54 -1.58 -23.29
N PRO A 5 7.17 -1.23 -22.16
CA PRO A 5 7.30 -2.16 -21.04
C PRO A 5 5.93 -2.50 -20.44
N ILE A 6 5.82 -3.70 -19.89
CA ILE A 6 4.68 -4.10 -19.05
C ILE A 6 5.04 -3.77 -17.61
N ILE A 7 4.15 -3.08 -16.90
CA ILE A 7 4.32 -2.80 -15.47
C ILE A 7 3.49 -3.80 -14.68
N ILE A 8 4.15 -4.63 -13.88
CA ILE A 8 3.54 -5.55 -12.93
C ILE A 8 3.47 -4.84 -11.58
N HIS A 9 2.29 -4.29 -11.28
CA HIS A 9 2.03 -3.58 -10.04
C HIS A 9 1.43 -4.53 -9.00
N VAL A 10 2.29 -5.11 -8.16
CA VAL A 10 1.85 -5.82 -6.95
C VAL A 10 1.24 -4.80 -5.96
N PRO A 11 0.04 -5.02 -5.39
CA PRO A 11 -0.56 -4.06 -4.48
C PRO A 11 0.34 -3.68 -3.30
N LYS A 12 0.30 -2.39 -2.93
CA LYS A 12 0.99 -1.82 -1.75
C LYS A 12 2.53 -1.85 -1.80
N THR A 13 3.11 -1.89 -3.00
CA THR A 13 4.58 -1.84 -3.21
C THR A 13 5.08 -0.48 -3.71
N GLY A 14 4.23 0.56 -3.71
CA GLY A 14 4.57 1.87 -4.29
C GLY A 14 4.43 1.94 -5.81
N GLY A 15 3.81 0.93 -6.44
CA GLY A 15 3.69 0.85 -7.90
C GLY A 15 2.88 1.99 -8.52
N THR A 16 1.98 2.64 -7.78
CA THR A 16 1.34 3.88 -8.23
C THR A 16 2.37 4.98 -8.50
N THR A 17 3.30 5.21 -7.57
CA THR A 17 4.35 6.22 -7.71
C THR A 17 5.22 5.92 -8.93
N LEU A 18 5.66 4.67 -9.07
CA LEU A 18 6.47 4.23 -10.19
C LEU A 18 5.72 4.35 -11.53
N PHE A 19 4.46 3.91 -11.59
CA PHE A 19 3.65 4.01 -12.80
C PHE A 19 3.46 5.47 -13.24
N MET A 20 3.11 6.34 -12.30
CA MET A 20 2.88 7.76 -12.60
C MET A 20 4.18 8.44 -13.07
N ALA A 21 5.32 8.08 -12.47
CA ALA A 21 6.63 8.52 -12.94
C ALA A 21 6.93 8.06 -14.37
N ILE A 22 6.67 6.78 -14.70
CA ILE A 22 6.95 6.21 -16.02
C ILE A 22 6.02 6.77 -17.11
N SER A 23 4.74 6.93 -16.78
CA SER A 23 3.70 7.26 -17.77
C SER A 23 3.45 8.76 -17.91
N GLY A 24 3.84 9.57 -16.92
CA GLY A 24 3.40 10.97 -16.79
C GLY A 24 1.90 11.14 -16.50
N SER A 25 1.17 10.05 -16.27
CA SER A 25 -0.28 10.09 -16.02
C SER A 25 -0.59 10.48 -14.56
N PRO A 26 -1.65 11.27 -14.30
CA PRO A 26 -2.06 11.64 -12.94
C PRO A 26 -2.67 10.47 -12.15
N LYS A 27 -2.97 9.35 -12.80
CA LYS A 27 -3.43 8.12 -12.15
C LYS A 27 -3.08 6.88 -12.98
N PRO A 28 -2.96 5.70 -12.36
CA PRO A 28 -2.89 4.45 -13.10
C PRO A 28 -4.16 4.17 -13.90
N PRO A 29 -4.06 3.51 -15.07
CA PRO A 29 -5.21 3.08 -15.86
C PRO A 29 -5.89 1.88 -15.19
N SER A 30 -7.05 1.49 -15.71
CA SER A 30 -7.61 0.17 -15.41
C SER A 30 -6.64 -0.93 -15.85
N PRO A 31 -6.60 -2.08 -15.13
CA PRO A 31 -5.71 -3.20 -15.45
C PRO A 31 -5.87 -3.64 -16.91
N ASN A 32 -4.75 -3.86 -17.60
CA ASN A 32 -4.71 -4.19 -19.03
C ASN A 32 -3.39 -4.89 -19.39
N MET A 33 -3.11 -5.07 -20.69
CA MET A 33 -1.92 -5.76 -21.19
C MET A 33 -0.57 -5.11 -20.82
N LEU A 34 -0.53 -3.79 -20.60
CA LEU A 34 0.68 -3.04 -20.24
C LEU A 34 0.73 -2.64 -18.77
N TYR A 35 -0.39 -2.77 -18.04
CA TYR A 35 -0.49 -2.46 -16.62
C TYR A 35 -1.18 -3.61 -15.90
N ARG A 36 -0.37 -4.50 -15.30
CA ARG A 36 -0.84 -5.69 -14.61
C ARG A 36 -1.12 -5.39 -13.15
N HIS A 37 -2.31 -5.73 -12.72
CA HIS A 37 -2.78 -5.45 -11.36
C HIS A 37 -3.98 -6.33 -11.02
N ILE A 38 -4.45 -6.22 -9.78
CA ILE A 38 -5.71 -6.82 -9.35
C ILE A 38 -6.88 -6.18 -10.09
N GLN A 39 -7.80 -7.02 -10.56
CA GLN A 39 -9.08 -6.58 -11.14
C GLN A 39 -10.22 -7.44 -10.60
N MET A 40 -11.40 -6.84 -10.58
CA MET A 40 -12.64 -7.53 -10.21
C MET A 40 -13.17 -8.29 -11.43
N PHE A 41 -13.61 -9.52 -11.19
CA PHE A 41 -14.21 -10.43 -12.15
C PHE A 41 -15.56 -10.95 -11.64
N GLY A 42 -16.38 -11.42 -12.58
CA GLY A 42 -17.76 -11.81 -12.28
C GLY A 42 -18.62 -10.62 -11.85
N GLU A 43 -19.77 -10.89 -11.25
CA GLU A 43 -20.65 -9.87 -10.67
C GLU A 43 -20.09 -9.35 -9.33
N ASN A 44 -18.83 -8.88 -9.33
CA ASN A 44 -18.07 -8.43 -8.16
C ASN A 44 -17.80 -9.51 -7.10
N THR A 45 -17.68 -10.77 -7.51
CA THR A 45 -17.51 -11.91 -6.59
C THR A 45 -16.07 -12.39 -6.49
N GLU A 46 -15.21 -12.07 -7.46
CA GLU A 46 -13.83 -12.56 -7.50
C GLU A 46 -12.86 -11.43 -7.83
N MET A 47 -11.82 -11.23 -7.01
CA MET A 47 -10.74 -10.29 -7.30
C MET A 47 -9.43 -11.05 -7.47
N LYS A 48 -8.77 -10.93 -8.63
CA LYS A 48 -7.48 -11.59 -8.92
C LYS A 48 -6.62 -10.76 -9.86
N SER A 49 -5.34 -11.12 -9.97
CA SER A 49 -4.41 -10.46 -10.88
C SER A 49 -4.65 -10.86 -12.33
N ASN A 50 -4.41 -9.94 -13.26
CA ASN A 50 -4.38 -10.21 -14.70
C ASN A 50 -2.96 -10.52 -15.22
N CYS A 51 -2.02 -10.93 -14.35
CA CYS A 51 -0.65 -11.27 -14.72
C CYS A 51 -0.35 -12.77 -14.78
N GLY A 52 -1.31 -13.65 -14.42
CA GLY A 52 -1.07 -15.09 -14.32
C GLY A 52 -0.51 -15.71 -15.61
N ASP A 53 -0.92 -15.17 -16.75
CA ASP A 53 -0.46 -15.55 -18.09
C ASP A 53 1.03 -15.25 -18.34
N ILE A 54 1.66 -14.33 -17.60
CA ILE A 54 3.11 -14.11 -17.70
C ILE A 54 3.87 -15.25 -17.04
N PHE A 55 3.28 -15.87 -16.01
CA PHE A 55 3.91 -16.89 -15.16
C PHE A 55 3.50 -18.32 -15.51
N ASP A 56 2.66 -18.47 -16.54
CA ASP A 56 2.30 -19.73 -17.15
C ASP A 56 3.35 -20.13 -18.20
N SER A 57 3.86 -21.36 -18.10
CA SER A 57 4.89 -21.88 -19.00
C SER A 57 4.44 -21.91 -20.46
N ASP A 58 3.14 -22.06 -20.71
CA ASP A 58 2.59 -22.18 -22.06
C ASP A 58 2.55 -20.83 -22.81
N THR A 59 2.64 -19.71 -22.08
CA THR A 59 2.50 -18.35 -22.63
C THR A 59 3.71 -17.45 -22.38
N ASN A 60 4.65 -17.86 -21.53
CA ASN A 60 5.92 -17.19 -21.25
C ASN A 60 6.63 -16.65 -22.51
N GLU A 61 6.71 -17.46 -23.57
CA GLU A 61 7.46 -17.13 -24.80
C GLU A 61 7.00 -15.82 -25.44
N GLN A 62 5.73 -15.43 -25.24
CA GLN A 62 5.15 -14.20 -25.77
C GLN A 62 5.76 -12.93 -25.16
N TYR A 63 6.40 -13.06 -24.00
CA TYR A 63 6.92 -11.96 -23.19
C TYR A 63 8.44 -11.79 -23.26
N GLN A 64 9.17 -12.70 -23.91
CA GLN A 64 10.65 -12.70 -23.95
C GLN A 64 11.24 -11.45 -24.62
N ASP A 65 10.51 -10.86 -25.59
CA ASP A 65 10.93 -9.63 -26.29
C ASP A 65 10.40 -8.34 -25.65
N GLN A 66 9.83 -8.40 -24.44
CA GLN A 66 9.17 -7.26 -23.81
C GLN A 66 9.64 -7.07 -22.38
N GLN A 67 10.19 -5.88 -22.08
CA GLN A 67 10.64 -5.52 -20.73
C GLN A 67 9.48 -5.61 -19.72
N LEU A 68 9.70 -6.33 -18.62
CA LEU A 68 8.73 -6.53 -17.54
C LEU A 68 9.23 -5.78 -16.29
N ILE A 69 8.60 -4.66 -15.96
CA ILE A 69 8.94 -3.87 -14.78
C ILE A 69 8.14 -4.40 -13.61
N MET A 70 8.81 -4.84 -12.54
CA MET A 70 8.13 -5.31 -11.33
C MET A 70 8.80 -4.74 -10.09
N MET A 71 7.98 -4.26 -9.14
CA MET A 71 8.46 -3.77 -7.86
C MET A 71 7.78 -4.50 -6.72
N ILE A 72 8.58 -4.88 -5.73
CA ILE A 72 8.13 -5.55 -4.52
C ILE A 72 8.48 -4.76 -3.26
N ARG A 73 7.85 -5.16 -2.16
CA ARG A 73 8.10 -4.68 -0.80
C ARG A 73 8.31 -5.91 0.08
N ASN A 74 9.00 -5.74 1.21
CA ASN A 74 8.99 -6.74 2.27
C ASN A 74 7.55 -7.25 2.52
N PRO A 75 7.29 -8.57 2.48
CA PRO A 75 5.93 -9.10 2.51
C PRO A 75 5.15 -8.74 3.77
N LEU A 76 5.79 -8.72 4.94
CA LEU A 76 5.13 -8.36 6.20
C LEU A 76 4.73 -6.89 6.20
N GLU A 77 5.63 -5.99 5.80
CA GLU A 77 5.29 -4.56 5.68
C GLU A 77 4.23 -4.27 4.61
N ARG A 78 4.22 -5.06 3.53
CA ARG A 78 3.20 -5.00 2.49
C ARG A 78 1.83 -5.34 3.07
N ILE A 79 1.75 -6.46 3.81
CA ILE A 79 0.54 -6.94 4.49
C ILE A 79 0.07 -5.97 5.57
N GLU A 80 0.98 -5.38 6.34
CA GLU A 80 0.69 -4.31 7.29
C GLU A 80 0.00 -3.12 6.60
N SER A 81 0.56 -2.65 5.47
CA SER A 81 0.00 -1.56 4.69
C SER A 81 -1.33 -1.92 3.99
N GLU A 82 -1.50 -3.20 3.64
CA GLU A 82 -2.73 -3.74 3.06
C GLU A 82 -3.84 -3.80 4.11
N PHE A 83 -3.57 -4.37 5.28
CA PHE A 83 -4.52 -4.47 6.39
C PHE A 83 -5.12 -3.10 6.74
N GLY A 84 -4.27 -2.08 6.95
CA GLY A 84 -4.73 -0.73 7.26
C GLY A 84 -5.50 -0.05 6.12
N PHE A 85 -5.29 -0.46 4.87
CA PHE A 85 -5.95 0.12 3.69
C PHE A 85 -7.27 -0.57 3.34
N LEU A 86 -7.32 -1.91 3.40
CA LEU A 86 -8.48 -2.72 3.05
C LEU A 86 -9.47 -2.83 4.20
N GLY A 87 -8.99 -2.85 5.44
CA GLY A 87 -9.83 -2.95 6.63
C GLY A 87 -10.90 -1.85 6.71
N ASN A 88 -10.68 -0.69 6.07
CA ASN A 88 -11.61 0.44 6.08
C ASN A 88 -12.60 0.45 4.90
N ARG A 89 -12.68 -0.61 4.11
CA ARG A 89 -13.47 -0.66 2.86
C ARG A 89 -14.44 -1.84 2.87
N GLU A 90 -15.73 -1.54 2.82
CA GLU A 90 -16.83 -2.53 2.87
C GLU A 90 -16.66 -3.65 1.83
N MET A 91 -16.41 -3.30 0.57
CA MET A 91 -16.17 -4.25 -0.53
C MET A 91 -15.13 -5.34 -0.20
N PHE A 92 -14.04 -4.99 0.51
CA PHE A 92 -13.01 -5.97 0.85
C PHE A 92 -13.39 -6.84 2.04
N ARG A 93 -14.20 -6.31 2.97
CA ARG A 93 -14.79 -7.09 4.06
C ARG A 93 -15.82 -8.09 3.52
N GLU A 94 -16.64 -7.68 2.55
CA GLU A 94 -17.57 -8.57 1.86
C GLU A 94 -16.84 -9.65 1.06
N LEU A 95 -15.81 -9.29 0.29
CA LEU A 95 -14.99 -10.24 -0.45
C LEU A 95 -14.36 -11.29 0.50
N TRP A 96 -13.86 -10.84 1.65
CA TRP A 96 -13.35 -11.74 2.68
C TRP A 96 -14.46 -12.67 3.19
N GLN A 97 -15.61 -12.14 3.58
CA GLN A 97 -16.72 -12.93 4.10
C GLN A 97 -17.20 -13.97 3.08
N ASN A 98 -17.22 -13.62 1.79
CA ASN A 98 -17.64 -14.52 0.71
C ASN A 98 -16.62 -15.64 0.45
N ASN A 99 -15.32 -15.33 0.46
CA ASN A 99 -14.27 -16.30 0.11
C ASN A 99 -13.80 -17.14 1.31
N VAL A 100 -13.87 -16.57 2.51
CA VAL A 100 -13.34 -17.19 3.74
C VAL A 100 -14.47 -17.71 4.63
N GLY A 101 -15.66 -17.13 4.57
CA GLY A 101 -16.79 -17.53 5.42
C GLY A 101 -16.72 -17.00 6.85
N SER A 102 -15.82 -16.06 7.15
CA SER A 102 -15.65 -15.45 8.47
C SER A 102 -15.69 -13.93 8.41
N GLN A 103 -15.82 -13.27 9.57
CA GLN A 103 -15.64 -11.83 9.67
C GLN A 103 -14.20 -11.43 9.33
N TYR A 104 -14.03 -10.24 8.75
CA TYR A 104 -12.71 -9.70 8.48
C TYR A 104 -11.90 -9.58 9.80
N PRO A 105 -10.62 -9.98 9.83
CA PRO A 105 -9.79 -9.95 11.03
C PRO A 105 -9.75 -8.57 11.70
N LYS A 106 -9.80 -8.54 13.03
CA LYS A 106 -9.84 -7.28 13.79
C LYS A 106 -8.43 -6.76 14.08
N THR A 107 -7.46 -7.65 14.15
CA THR A 107 -6.06 -7.29 14.42
C THR A 107 -5.16 -7.69 13.27
N LEU A 108 -4.01 -7.01 13.14
CA LEU A 108 -2.97 -7.39 12.19
C LEU A 108 -2.45 -8.81 12.48
N TYR A 109 -2.36 -9.21 13.75
CA TYR A 109 -1.97 -10.56 14.12
C TYR A 109 -2.94 -11.59 13.55
N GLU A 110 -4.25 -11.47 13.82
CA GLU A 110 -5.27 -12.36 13.24
C GLU A 110 -5.21 -12.39 11.71
N TYR A 111 -5.01 -11.22 11.08
CA TYR A 111 -4.91 -11.12 9.62
C TYR A 111 -3.69 -11.86 9.06
N THR A 112 -2.52 -11.70 9.69
CA THR A 112 -1.26 -12.32 9.26
C THR A 112 -1.22 -13.83 9.49
N GLN A 113 -1.97 -14.35 10.46
CA GLN A 113 -2.06 -15.79 10.76
C GLN A 113 -3.01 -16.55 9.84
N HIS A 114 -3.84 -15.84 9.06
CA HIS A 114 -4.88 -16.51 8.27
C HIS A 114 -4.34 -17.08 6.94
N PRO A 115 -4.56 -18.37 6.62
CA PRO A 115 -4.05 -19.00 5.38
C PRO A 115 -4.50 -18.32 4.07
N SER A 116 -5.68 -17.69 4.08
CA SER A 116 -6.18 -16.90 2.95
C SER A 116 -5.35 -15.67 2.59
N ASN A 117 -4.46 -15.23 3.47
CA ASN A 117 -3.50 -14.15 3.20
C ASN A 117 -2.07 -14.64 2.93
N ALA A 118 -1.83 -15.94 3.09
CA ALA A 118 -0.51 -16.54 2.92
C ALA A 118 -0.01 -16.41 1.47
N ASN A 119 1.29 -16.11 1.32
CA ASN A 119 1.99 -16.05 0.03
C ASN A 119 1.27 -15.20 -1.02
N SER A 120 0.69 -14.09 -0.56
CA SER A 120 -0.12 -13.16 -1.35
C SER A 120 0.59 -12.62 -2.60
N ILE A 121 1.92 -12.44 -2.58
CA ILE A 121 2.68 -11.97 -3.74
C ILE A 121 2.78 -13.10 -4.77
N CYS A 122 3.16 -14.30 -4.36
CA CYS A 122 3.15 -15.47 -5.24
C CYS A 122 1.77 -15.73 -5.84
N ARG A 123 0.70 -15.69 -5.03
CA ARG A 123 -0.69 -15.83 -5.50
C ARG A 123 -1.05 -14.77 -6.53
N PHE A 124 -0.64 -13.52 -6.29
CA PHE A 124 -0.82 -12.44 -7.26
C PHE A 124 -0.13 -12.77 -8.59
N LEU A 125 1.14 -13.19 -8.57
CA LEU A 125 1.89 -13.53 -9.78
C LEU A 125 1.25 -14.69 -10.55
N LEU A 126 0.75 -15.70 -9.84
CA LEU A 126 0.06 -16.86 -10.41
C LEU A 126 -1.37 -16.57 -10.87
N GLY A 127 -1.88 -15.34 -10.71
CA GLY A 127 -3.26 -15.00 -11.07
C GLY A 127 -4.32 -15.67 -10.19
N MET A 128 -3.96 -16.09 -8.97
CA MET A 128 -4.89 -16.72 -8.04
C MET A 128 -5.83 -15.68 -7.39
N PRO A 129 -7.06 -16.08 -7.01
CA PRO A 129 -7.99 -15.18 -6.33
C PRO A 129 -7.47 -14.69 -4.98
N MET A 130 -7.76 -13.42 -4.67
CA MET A 130 -7.58 -12.88 -3.33
C MET A 130 -8.42 -13.67 -2.32
N TYR A 131 -7.85 -13.91 -1.15
CA TYR A 131 -8.47 -14.67 -0.06
C TYR A 131 -8.84 -16.13 -0.38
N THR A 132 -8.27 -16.72 -1.44
CA THR A 132 -8.43 -18.15 -1.72
C THR A 132 -7.85 -19.02 -0.59
N GLN A 133 -8.43 -20.21 -0.40
CA GLN A 133 -7.87 -21.27 0.44
C GLN A 133 -6.74 -22.04 -0.26
N ASP A 134 -6.57 -21.86 -1.57
CA ASP A 134 -5.55 -22.58 -2.34
C ASP A 134 -4.13 -22.20 -1.89
N VAL A 135 -3.31 -23.20 -1.62
CA VAL A 135 -1.94 -23.02 -1.14
C VAL A 135 -0.98 -22.98 -2.33
N VAL A 136 -0.03 -22.05 -2.30
CA VAL A 136 1.07 -22.03 -3.28
C VAL A 136 1.96 -23.26 -3.07
N THR A 137 2.17 -24.03 -4.12
CA THR A 137 3.03 -25.21 -4.10
C THR A 137 4.46 -24.86 -4.51
N GLN A 138 5.41 -25.74 -4.16
CA GLN A 138 6.81 -25.59 -4.59
C GLN A 138 6.93 -25.53 -6.11
N GLN A 139 6.18 -26.37 -6.85
CA GLN A 139 6.18 -26.35 -8.32
C GLN A 139 5.72 -25.00 -8.90
N GLN A 140 4.69 -24.39 -8.31
CA GLN A 140 4.23 -23.07 -8.74
C GLN A 140 5.24 -21.97 -8.42
N TYR A 141 5.90 -22.05 -7.25
CA TYR A 141 7.01 -21.15 -6.93
C TYR A 141 8.16 -21.31 -7.93
N ASP A 142 8.55 -22.54 -8.26
CA ASP A 142 9.62 -22.82 -9.22
C ASP A 142 9.28 -22.24 -10.61
N SER A 143 8.02 -22.36 -11.04
CA SER A 143 7.52 -21.74 -12.29
C SER A 143 7.69 -20.21 -12.31
N ILE A 144 7.51 -19.53 -11.16
CA ILE A 144 7.76 -18.08 -11.06
C ILE A 144 9.24 -17.79 -11.32
N ILE A 145 10.14 -18.57 -10.72
CA ILE A 145 11.59 -18.40 -10.85
C ILE A 145 12.05 -18.70 -12.28
N GLU A 146 11.52 -19.75 -12.90
CA GLU A 146 11.77 -20.09 -14.30
C GLU A 146 11.37 -18.93 -15.22
N THR A 147 10.21 -18.32 -14.99
CA THR A 147 9.78 -17.12 -15.73
C THR A 147 10.72 -15.92 -15.52
N PHE A 148 11.24 -15.70 -14.31
CA PHE A 148 12.26 -14.66 -14.08
C PHE A 148 13.58 -14.92 -14.82
N ASN A 149 13.90 -16.18 -15.12
CA ASN A 149 15.09 -16.55 -15.88
C ASN A 149 14.88 -16.39 -17.40
N ALA A 150 13.66 -16.64 -17.87
CA ALA A 150 13.32 -16.63 -19.28
C ALA A 150 12.94 -15.24 -19.82
N CYS A 151 12.34 -14.37 -18.99
CA CYS A 151 11.83 -13.07 -19.44
C CYS A 151 12.68 -11.89 -18.94
N PRO A 152 12.72 -10.77 -19.67
CA PRO A 152 13.56 -9.63 -19.33
C PRO A 152 12.91 -8.75 -18.25
N PHE A 153 13.04 -9.17 -16.99
CA PHE A 153 12.55 -8.42 -15.85
C PHE A 153 13.49 -7.27 -15.46
N VAL A 154 12.90 -6.12 -15.15
CA VAL A 154 13.54 -5.00 -14.45
C VAL A 154 12.92 -4.91 -13.07
N PHE A 155 13.71 -5.26 -12.06
CA PHE A 155 13.24 -5.34 -10.69
C PHE A 155 13.33 -3.99 -9.98
N GLY A 156 12.52 -3.85 -8.94
CA GLY A 156 12.47 -2.68 -8.09
C GLY A 156 12.11 -3.04 -6.66
N ARG A 157 12.51 -2.17 -5.73
CA ARG A 157 12.17 -2.26 -4.32
C ARG A 157 11.53 -0.97 -3.82
N THR A 158 10.50 -1.08 -2.99
CA THR A 158 9.83 0.07 -2.39
C THR A 158 10.76 0.89 -1.49
N ASP A 159 11.59 0.22 -0.67
CA ASP A 159 12.53 0.84 0.27
C ASP A 159 13.73 1.52 -0.41
N GLN A 160 13.94 1.25 -1.71
CA GLN A 160 14.98 1.87 -2.53
C GLN A 160 14.41 2.53 -3.79
N MET A 161 13.25 3.20 -3.67
CA MET A 161 12.54 3.80 -4.81
C MET A 161 13.42 4.65 -5.75
N SER A 162 14.36 5.46 -5.21
CA SER A 162 15.30 6.24 -6.04
C SER A 162 16.19 5.38 -6.94
N LYS A 163 16.66 4.25 -6.42
CA LYS A 163 17.44 3.29 -7.21
C LYS A 163 16.55 2.49 -8.16
N THR A 164 15.33 2.16 -7.74
CA THR A 164 14.31 1.53 -8.62
C THR A 164 14.06 2.37 -9.87
N VAL A 165 13.85 3.68 -9.72
CA VAL A 165 13.66 4.59 -10.86
C VAL A 165 14.91 4.65 -11.74
N ALA A 166 16.10 4.76 -11.15
CA ALA A 166 17.35 4.71 -11.92
C ALA A 166 17.52 3.39 -12.70
N ASN A 167 17.13 2.26 -12.09
CA ASN A 167 17.18 0.94 -12.72
C ASN A 167 16.23 0.83 -13.93
N VAL A 168 15.00 1.32 -13.76
CA VAL A 168 14.02 1.42 -14.86
C VAL A 168 14.53 2.34 -15.95
N SER A 169 15.13 3.48 -15.59
CA SER A 169 15.68 4.42 -16.55
C SER A 169 16.74 3.77 -17.42
N HIS A 170 17.71 3.09 -16.79
CA HIS A 170 18.81 2.43 -17.46
C HIS A 170 18.36 1.27 -18.36
N ASN A 171 17.54 0.35 -17.84
CA ASN A 171 17.17 -0.87 -18.58
C ASN A 171 16.04 -0.65 -19.59
N CYS A 172 15.15 0.31 -19.36
CA CYS A 172 14.03 0.57 -20.27
C CYS A 172 14.24 1.80 -21.17
N GLY A 173 15.31 2.58 -20.98
CA GLY A 173 15.57 3.80 -21.74
C GLY A 173 14.53 4.90 -21.48
N ILE A 174 14.00 4.96 -20.26
CA ILE A 174 12.98 5.93 -19.85
C ILE A 174 13.66 7.06 -19.08
N GLU A 175 13.54 8.28 -19.56
CA GLU A 175 14.11 9.44 -18.88
C GLU A 175 13.16 9.97 -17.81
N PHE A 176 13.72 10.29 -16.63
CA PHE A 176 13.01 10.93 -15.53
C PHE A 176 13.68 12.27 -15.23
N GLY A 177 12.93 13.21 -14.66
CA GLY A 177 13.52 14.42 -14.07
C GLY A 177 14.34 14.12 -12.81
N ASP A 178 15.17 15.06 -12.39
CA ASP A 178 16.02 14.93 -11.19
C ASP A 178 15.20 14.80 -9.89
N THR A 179 13.99 15.33 -9.89
CA THR A 179 13.04 15.26 -8.78
C THR A 179 11.70 14.75 -9.29
N LEU A 180 11.17 13.72 -8.62
CA LEU A 180 9.85 13.18 -8.87
C LEU A 180 8.92 13.44 -7.67
N PRO A 181 7.66 13.76 -7.90
CA PRO A 181 6.68 13.82 -6.81
C PRO A 181 6.45 12.44 -6.18
N ARG A 182 6.35 12.42 -4.85
CA ARG A 182 5.95 11.24 -4.08
C ARG A 182 4.43 11.13 -4.08
N TYR A 183 3.92 10.14 -4.79
CA TYR A 183 2.48 9.89 -4.82
C TYR A 183 2.06 8.90 -3.73
N ARG A 184 1.05 9.28 -2.94
CA ARG A 184 0.29 8.42 -2.01
C ARG A 184 1.15 7.70 -0.96
N THR A 185 1.61 8.45 0.03
CA THR A 185 2.20 7.90 1.25
C THR A 185 1.08 7.43 2.20
N SER A 186 1.29 6.37 2.99
CA SER A 186 0.28 5.90 3.94
C SER A 186 0.26 6.82 5.18
N LEU A 187 -0.90 7.42 5.47
CA LEU A 187 -1.13 8.23 6.69
C LEU A 187 -1.15 7.39 7.97
N TYR A 188 -1.68 6.17 7.88
CA TYR A 188 -1.76 5.23 8.99
C TYR A 188 -0.58 4.27 8.97
N LYS A 189 0.07 4.13 10.13
CA LYS A 189 1.07 3.10 10.43
C LYS A 189 0.73 2.53 11.82
N PRO A 190 0.43 1.23 11.95
CA PRO A 190 0.16 0.65 13.25
C PRO A 190 1.42 0.75 14.14
N LYS A 191 1.22 0.89 15.46
CA LYS A 191 2.33 0.78 16.41
C LYS A 191 2.83 -0.68 16.37
N ARG A 192 4.13 -0.87 16.21
CA ARG A 192 4.76 -2.18 16.37
C ARG A 192 4.91 -2.44 17.87
N GLU A 193 4.09 -3.34 18.40
CA GLU A 193 4.07 -3.67 19.82
C GLU A 193 5.07 -4.78 20.17
N LEU A 194 5.13 -5.15 21.45
CA LEU A 194 5.99 -6.22 21.97
C LEU A 194 5.84 -7.55 21.22
N GLU A 195 4.66 -7.81 20.65
CA GLU A 195 4.35 -9.05 19.91
C GLU A 195 4.90 -9.08 18.47
N TRP A 196 5.52 -8.00 17.99
CA TRP A 196 5.97 -7.90 16.60
C TRP A 196 6.93 -9.02 16.18
N GLU A 197 7.80 -9.46 17.09
CA GLU A 197 8.75 -10.54 16.80
C GLU A 197 8.05 -11.90 16.62
N SER A 198 7.02 -12.15 17.43
CA SER A 198 6.13 -13.31 17.29
C SER A 198 5.31 -13.24 16.01
N ILE A 199 4.70 -12.08 15.71
CA ILE A 199 3.99 -11.82 14.45
C ILE A 199 4.91 -12.13 13.26
N SER A 200 6.12 -11.60 13.27
CA SER A 200 7.11 -11.78 12.19
C SER A 200 7.48 -13.25 12.01
N SER A 201 7.74 -13.97 13.10
CA SER A 201 8.13 -15.38 13.05
C SER A 201 7.03 -16.25 12.46
N SER A 202 5.82 -16.16 13.00
CA SER A 202 4.67 -16.92 12.49
C SER A 202 4.27 -16.52 11.06
N PHE A 203 4.40 -15.23 10.72
CA PHE A 203 4.18 -14.75 9.36
C PHE A 203 5.16 -15.41 8.38
N ASN A 204 6.45 -15.48 8.70
CA ASN A 204 7.47 -16.04 7.82
C ASN A 204 7.27 -17.54 7.55
N GLU A 205 6.77 -18.30 8.54
CA GLU A 205 6.45 -19.71 8.37
C GLU A 205 5.32 -19.90 7.35
N LEU A 206 4.23 -19.14 7.50
CA LEU A 206 3.07 -19.22 6.62
C LEU A 206 3.34 -18.61 5.22
N ASN A 207 4.23 -17.64 5.14
CA ASN A 207 4.56 -16.87 3.92
C ASN A 207 5.94 -17.21 3.36
N CYS A 208 6.38 -18.46 3.55
CA CYS A 208 7.75 -18.86 3.21
C CYS A 208 8.11 -18.66 1.72
N PHE A 209 7.15 -18.77 0.79
CA PHE A 209 7.39 -18.51 -0.63
C PHE A 209 7.51 -17.02 -0.93
N ASP A 210 6.67 -16.17 -0.34
CA ASP A 210 6.80 -14.71 -0.50
C ASP A 210 8.13 -14.20 0.07
N VAL A 211 8.60 -14.77 1.19
CA VAL A 211 9.91 -14.45 1.78
C VAL A 211 11.05 -14.86 0.84
N LYS A 212 11.03 -16.11 0.34
CA LYS A 212 12.03 -16.58 -0.64
C LYS A 212 12.01 -15.75 -1.91
N LEU A 213 10.82 -15.46 -2.45
CA LEU A 213 10.62 -14.66 -3.65
C LEU A 213 11.18 -13.24 -3.49
N THR A 214 10.93 -12.63 -2.32
CA THR A 214 11.43 -11.28 -2.01
C THR A 214 12.95 -11.24 -2.01
N ASN A 215 13.59 -12.21 -1.36
CA ASN A 215 15.05 -12.30 -1.32
C ASN A 215 15.64 -12.48 -2.73
N GLU A 216 15.05 -13.38 -3.52
CA GLU A 216 15.46 -13.59 -4.92
C GLU A 216 15.39 -12.29 -5.74
N ILE A 217 14.29 -11.54 -5.63
CA ILE A 217 14.11 -10.29 -6.36
C ILE A 217 15.07 -9.21 -5.83
N TYR A 218 15.35 -9.17 -4.53
CA TYR A 218 16.31 -8.24 -3.95
C TYR A 218 17.72 -8.50 -4.48
N ASP A 219 18.15 -9.76 -4.54
CA ASP A 219 19.46 -10.14 -5.06
C ASP A 219 19.59 -9.77 -6.56
N ARG A 220 18.55 -10.06 -7.36
CA ARG A 220 18.51 -9.68 -8.78
C ARG A 220 18.52 -8.17 -8.97
N PHE A 221 17.77 -7.44 -8.15
CA PHE A 221 17.77 -5.99 -8.15
C PHE A 221 19.16 -5.43 -7.84
N ASP A 222 19.82 -5.91 -6.80
CA ASP A 222 21.15 -5.44 -6.41
C ASP A 222 22.19 -5.71 -7.51
N ILE A 223 22.10 -6.86 -8.20
CA ILE A 223 22.91 -7.17 -9.39
C ILE A 223 22.62 -6.18 -10.54
N GLN A 224 21.36 -5.84 -10.79
CA GLN A 224 20.99 -4.86 -11.83
C GLN A 224 21.55 -3.48 -11.50
N ILE A 225 21.44 -3.04 -10.24
CA ILE A 225 21.96 -1.76 -9.76
C ILE A 225 23.49 -1.67 -9.93
N GLN A 226 24.22 -2.72 -9.58
CA GLN A 226 25.68 -2.76 -9.72
C GLN A 226 26.18 -2.59 -11.17
N ARG A 227 25.31 -2.85 -12.16
CA ARG A 227 25.63 -2.72 -13.59
C ARG A 227 25.38 -1.31 -14.14
N ILE A 228 24.79 -0.41 -13.36
CA ILE A 228 24.48 0.96 -13.79
C ILE A 228 25.72 1.84 -13.57
N PRO A 229 26.40 2.29 -14.63
CA PRO A 229 27.53 3.21 -14.49
C PRO A 229 27.04 4.58 -14.02
N ASP A 230 27.78 5.19 -13.10
CA ASP A 230 27.55 6.57 -12.62
C ASP A 230 26.09 6.84 -12.19
N MET A 231 25.46 5.86 -11.53
CA MET A 231 24.06 5.93 -11.11
C MET A 231 23.77 7.24 -10.36
N LYS A 232 22.87 8.05 -10.92
CA LYS A 232 22.32 9.24 -10.27
C LYS A 232 20.98 8.88 -9.61
N PRO A 233 20.88 8.88 -8.28
CA PRO A 233 19.61 8.64 -7.62
C PRO A 233 18.64 9.78 -7.93
N VAL A 234 17.40 9.42 -8.26
CA VAL A 234 16.31 10.39 -8.40
C VAL A 234 15.83 10.82 -7.02
N SER A 235 15.66 12.11 -6.80
CA SER A 235 15.10 12.65 -5.56
C SER A 235 13.57 12.60 -5.58
N PHE A 236 12.94 12.48 -4.41
CA PHE A 236 11.48 12.54 -4.29
C PHE A 236 11.06 13.74 -3.45
N ASP A 237 10.15 14.53 -3.99
CA ASP A 237 9.52 15.63 -3.28
C ASP A 237 8.17 15.20 -2.70
N GLY A 238 7.83 15.70 -1.51
CA GLY A 238 6.62 15.36 -0.79
C GLY A 238 6.78 14.34 0.35
N ASP A 239 5.77 14.30 1.21
CA ASP A 239 5.76 13.52 2.46
C ASP A 239 4.42 12.82 2.74
N GLU A 240 4.16 12.44 3.98
CA GLU A 240 2.91 11.78 4.37
C GLU A 240 1.72 12.72 4.47
N TYR A 241 1.96 14.01 4.74
CA TYR A 241 0.91 15.01 4.87
C TYR A 241 0.27 15.38 3.53
N ASP A 242 0.96 15.18 2.40
CA ASP A 242 0.39 15.31 1.05
C ASP A 242 -0.82 14.39 0.83
N SER A 243 -0.91 13.29 1.58
CA SER A 243 -2.02 12.34 1.49
C SER A 243 -3.22 12.74 2.36
N LEU A 244 -3.08 13.77 3.20
CA LEU A 244 -4.11 14.18 4.14
C LEU A 244 -5.30 14.86 3.45
N TYR A 245 -5.06 15.81 2.55
CA TYR A 245 -6.14 16.47 1.79
C TYR A 245 -6.98 15.46 0.99
N PRO A 246 -6.37 14.56 0.17
CA PRO A 246 -7.13 13.52 -0.52
C PRO A 246 -7.91 12.59 0.41
N PHE A 247 -7.42 12.36 1.64
CA PHE A 247 -8.13 11.56 2.63
C PHE A 247 -9.36 12.29 3.17
N ILE A 248 -9.22 13.57 3.55
CA ILE A 248 -10.29 14.39 4.12
C ILE A 248 -11.35 14.74 3.06
N CYS A 249 -10.91 15.11 1.86
CA CYS A 249 -11.77 15.54 0.75
C CYS A 249 -12.25 14.37 -0.14
N ALA A 250 -12.40 13.17 0.43
CA ALA A 250 -13.03 12.05 -0.28
C ALA A 250 -14.49 12.37 -0.64
N GLU A 251 -15.20 11.47 -1.34
CA GLU A 251 -16.60 11.69 -1.79
C GLU A 251 -17.53 12.13 -0.65
N GLN A 252 -17.23 11.70 0.58
CA GLN A 252 -17.76 12.27 1.81
C GLN A 252 -16.60 12.83 2.63
N MET A 253 -16.81 14.01 3.23
CA MET A 253 -15.78 14.65 4.04
C MET A 253 -15.46 13.77 5.26
N ARG A 254 -14.19 13.43 5.43
CA ARG A 254 -13.73 12.57 6.52
C ARG A 254 -13.12 13.39 7.64
N SER A 255 -13.27 12.90 8.87
CA SER A 255 -12.58 13.45 10.03
C SER A 255 -11.13 12.94 10.09
N PRO A 256 -10.13 13.80 10.44
CA PRO A 256 -8.77 13.36 10.69
C PRO A 256 -8.69 12.24 11.73
N LEU A 257 -9.61 12.21 12.71
CA LEU A 257 -9.67 11.17 13.74
C LEU A 257 -9.76 9.76 13.15
N GLU A 258 -10.44 9.61 12.00
CA GLU A 258 -10.62 8.32 11.34
C GLU A 258 -9.31 7.70 10.83
N ILE A 259 -8.22 8.47 10.74
CA ILE A 259 -6.89 7.95 10.37
C ILE A 259 -6.46 6.84 11.34
N TYR A 260 -6.77 7.00 12.63
CA TYR A 260 -6.38 6.07 13.71
C TYR A 260 -7.55 5.25 14.25
N ALA A 261 -8.66 5.14 13.51
CA ALA A 261 -9.80 4.31 13.92
C ALA A 261 -9.40 2.84 14.19
N ASN A 262 -8.43 2.31 13.43
CA ASN A 262 -7.93 0.95 13.58
C ASN A 262 -7.02 0.74 14.79
N ASP A 263 -6.70 1.78 15.55
CA ASP A 263 -6.01 1.63 16.84
C ASP A 263 -6.99 1.33 17.99
N LEU A 264 -8.30 1.42 17.74
CA LEU A 264 -9.33 1.19 18.74
C LEU A 264 -9.84 -0.25 18.70
N ASP A 265 -10.14 -0.84 19.86
CA ASP A 265 -10.78 -2.16 19.97
C ASP A 265 -12.13 -2.22 19.24
N LYS A 266 -12.84 -1.09 19.20
CA LYS A 266 -14.15 -0.93 18.56
C LYS A 266 -14.13 0.31 17.65
N PRO A 267 -13.59 0.22 16.42
CA PRO A 267 -13.51 1.36 15.50
C PRO A 267 -14.87 2.01 15.21
N GLN A 268 -15.96 1.22 15.27
CA GLN A 268 -17.32 1.72 15.08
C GLN A 268 -17.72 2.83 16.08
N VAL A 269 -17.21 2.78 17.31
CA VAL A 269 -17.47 3.82 18.32
C VAL A 269 -16.97 5.19 17.85
N LEU A 270 -15.82 5.22 17.17
CA LEU A 270 -15.30 6.45 16.58
C LEU A 270 -16.17 6.91 15.41
N TYR A 271 -16.56 6.00 14.51
CA TYR A 271 -17.39 6.35 13.37
C TYR A 271 -18.76 6.90 13.78
N ASP A 272 -19.43 6.23 14.72
CA ASP A 272 -20.71 6.68 15.28
C ASP A 272 -20.55 8.05 15.95
N TRP A 273 -19.49 8.23 16.74
CA TRP A 273 -19.20 9.51 17.38
C TRP A 273 -18.91 10.63 16.38
N VAL A 274 -18.15 10.36 15.32
CA VAL A 274 -17.87 11.35 14.25
C VAL A 274 -19.17 11.75 13.56
N GLN A 275 -20.06 10.80 13.30
CA GLN A 275 -21.37 11.08 12.72
C GLN A 275 -22.22 11.96 13.65
N ASP A 276 -22.30 11.62 14.94
CA ASP A 276 -23.05 12.38 15.94
C ASP A 276 -22.50 13.80 16.15
N ASN A 277 -21.20 14.00 15.93
CA ASN A 277 -20.51 15.29 16.11
C ASN A 277 -20.24 16.05 14.80
N SER A 278 -20.75 15.56 13.66
CA SER A 278 -20.56 16.13 12.32
C SER A 278 -20.83 17.64 12.25
N THR A 279 -21.93 18.09 12.85
CA THR A 279 -22.32 19.52 12.90
C THR A 279 -21.28 20.44 13.55
N THR A 280 -20.42 19.90 14.42
CA THR A 280 -19.31 20.62 15.06
C THR A 280 -18.01 20.46 14.26
N LEU A 281 -17.77 19.27 13.72
CA LEU A 281 -16.51 18.94 13.04
C LEU A 281 -16.42 19.53 11.61
N GLU A 282 -17.50 19.47 10.83
CA GLU A 282 -17.50 19.92 9.43
C GLU A 282 -17.14 21.41 9.25
N PRO A 283 -17.66 22.35 10.08
CA PRO A 283 -17.25 23.75 9.99
C PRO A 283 -15.76 23.96 10.28
N LEU A 284 -15.22 23.25 11.28
CA LEU A 284 -13.80 23.31 11.65
C LEU A 284 -12.94 22.79 10.50
N LEU A 285 -13.32 21.65 9.91
CA LEU A 285 -12.64 21.06 8.75
C LEU A 285 -12.62 22.04 7.59
N THR A 286 -13.78 22.58 7.22
CA THR A 286 -13.93 23.50 6.09
C THR A 286 -13.08 24.75 6.29
N SER A 287 -13.11 25.35 7.49
CA SER A 287 -12.31 26.54 7.80
C SER A 287 -10.82 26.27 7.72
N CYS A 288 -10.36 25.14 8.29
CA CYS A 288 -8.95 24.77 8.26
C CYS A 288 -8.47 24.46 6.83
N LEU A 289 -9.29 23.76 6.03
CA LEU A 289 -8.96 23.45 4.63
C LEU A 289 -8.81 24.74 3.80
N GLN A 290 -9.72 25.70 3.97
CA GLN A 290 -9.65 26.99 3.28
C GLN A 290 -8.42 27.81 3.68
N ALA A 291 -8.03 27.77 4.95
CA ALA A 291 -6.93 28.58 5.48
C ALA A 291 -5.52 28.05 5.11
N ASN A 292 -5.40 26.78 4.71
CA ASN A 292 -4.10 26.12 4.54
C ASN A 292 -3.80 25.72 3.08
N GLU A 293 -4.66 26.09 2.12
CA GLU A 293 -4.41 26.02 0.66
C GLU A 293 -3.79 24.71 0.12
N GLY A 294 -4.09 23.56 0.71
CA GLY A 294 -3.54 22.26 0.29
C GLY A 294 -2.34 21.75 1.09
N ASP A 295 -1.77 22.55 2.00
CA ASP A 295 -0.71 22.09 2.91
C ASP A 295 -1.31 21.21 4.01
N GLY A 296 -1.13 19.89 3.88
CA GLY A 296 -1.64 18.91 4.83
C GLY A 296 -1.08 19.06 6.24
N LYS A 297 0.19 19.43 6.39
CA LYS A 297 0.82 19.52 7.71
C LYS A 297 0.28 20.72 8.46
N SER A 298 0.28 21.88 7.81
CA SER A 298 -0.25 23.12 8.37
C SER A 298 -1.75 23.00 8.64
N PHE A 299 -2.51 22.35 7.75
CA PHE A 299 -3.91 22.01 7.98
C PHE A 299 -4.10 21.19 9.26
N LEU A 300 -3.34 20.11 9.44
CA LEU A 300 -3.53 19.24 10.61
C LEU A 300 -3.19 19.97 11.92
N VAL A 301 -2.12 20.76 11.93
CA VAL A 301 -1.77 21.60 13.09
C VAL A 301 -2.91 22.56 13.41
N SER A 302 -3.41 23.30 12.41
CA SER A 302 -4.51 24.26 12.60
C SER A 302 -5.80 23.58 13.08
N TRP A 303 -6.12 22.42 12.50
CA TRP A 303 -7.29 21.65 12.91
C TRP A 303 -7.17 21.14 14.34
N LEU A 304 -6.00 20.66 14.76
CA LEU A 304 -5.75 20.25 16.15
C LEU A 304 -5.87 21.44 17.11
N GLU A 305 -5.28 22.59 16.77
CA GLU A 305 -5.34 23.81 17.58
C GLU A 305 -6.80 24.29 17.81
N GLN A 306 -7.67 24.14 16.80
CA GLN A 306 -9.06 24.58 16.88
C GLN A 306 -10.01 23.53 17.48
N SER A 307 -9.80 22.25 17.16
CA SER A 307 -10.70 21.16 17.58
C SER A 307 -10.45 20.74 19.02
N MET A 308 -9.19 20.61 19.45
CA MET A 308 -8.86 20.06 20.77
C MET A 308 -9.50 20.80 21.95
N PRO A 309 -9.56 22.15 21.98
CA PRO A 309 -10.26 22.87 23.05
C PRO A 309 -11.74 22.51 23.17
N VAL A 310 -12.39 22.20 22.04
CA VAL A 310 -13.80 21.79 21.99
C VAL A 310 -13.94 20.32 22.38
N LEU A 311 -13.02 19.46 21.93
CA LEU A 311 -13.09 18.01 22.12
C LEU A 311 -12.67 17.54 23.51
N LEU A 312 -11.70 18.21 24.14
CA LEU A 312 -11.09 17.76 25.41
C LEU A 312 -11.65 18.43 26.66
N GLN A 313 -12.63 19.33 26.54
CA GLN A 313 -13.39 19.95 27.65
C GLN A 313 -12.54 20.43 28.84
N GLY A 314 -11.35 20.99 28.58
CA GLY A 314 -10.45 21.54 29.61
C GLY A 314 -9.17 20.73 29.86
N GLU A 315 -9.07 19.53 29.29
CA GLU A 315 -7.80 18.82 29.21
C GLU A 315 -6.97 19.27 28.00
N SER A 316 -5.64 19.11 28.07
CA SER A 316 -4.74 19.46 26.96
C SER A 316 -3.84 18.29 26.57
N ILE A 317 -3.47 18.25 25.29
CA ILE A 317 -2.35 17.48 24.76
C ILE A 317 -1.44 18.52 24.09
N GLU A 318 -0.12 18.40 24.26
CA GLU A 318 0.82 19.27 23.57
C GLU A 318 0.83 18.94 22.07
N ILE A 319 0.64 19.95 21.21
CA ILE A 319 0.65 19.76 19.76
C ILE A 319 2.09 19.75 19.26
N LYS A 320 2.55 18.56 18.83
CA LYS A 320 3.83 18.37 18.16
C LYS A 320 3.77 18.90 16.73
N LYS A 321 4.14 20.17 16.51
CA LYS A 321 4.02 20.82 15.19
C LYS A 321 4.93 20.20 14.12
N ASP A 322 6.03 19.59 14.55
CA ASP A 322 6.95 18.84 13.69
C ASP A 322 6.37 17.48 13.27
N ASN A 323 5.52 16.88 14.09
CA ASN A 323 4.80 15.64 13.80
C ASN A 323 3.33 15.64 14.30
N PRO A 324 2.41 16.38 13.64
CA PRO A 324 1.04 16.52 14.12
C PRO A 324 0.22 15.23 14.04
N LEU A 325 0.62 14.25 13.23
CA LEU A 325 0.02 12.92 13.18
C LEU A 325 0.18 12.16 14.51
N GLU A 326 1.32 12.32 15.19
CA GLU A 326 1.52 11.74 16.53
C GLU A 326 0.55 12.35 17.56
N THR A 327 0.33 13.66 17.47
CA THR A 327 -0.64 14.36 18.34
C THR A 327 -2.06 13.88 18.06
N LEU A 328 -2.43 13.73 16.78
CA LEU A 328 -3.73 13.23 16.37
C LEU A 328 -4.00 11.81 16.90
N ARG A 329 -3.00 10.92 16.86
CA ARG A 329 -3.12 9.57 17.43
C ARG A 329 -3.37 9.61 18.93
N ALA A 330 -2.60 10.42 19.67
CA ALA A 330 -2.80 10.60 21.11
C ALA A 330 -4.18 11.18 21.44
N LEU A 331 -4.71 12.07 20.61
CA LEU A 331 -6.07 12.59 20.75
C LEU A 331 -7.12 11.49 20.56
N VAL A 332 -6.99 10.65 19.53
CA VAL A 332 -7.89 9.50 19.31
C VAL A 332 -7.83 8.53 20.49
N GLU A 333 -6.63 8.18 20.95
CA GLU A 333 -6.45 7.32 22.13
C GLU A 333 -7.15 7.92 23.35
N LYS A 334 -6.99 9.22 23.59
CA LYS A 334 -7.59 9.92 24.73
C LYS A 334 -9.12 10.00 24.67
N LEU A 335 -9.70 10.19 23.48
CA LEU A 335 -11.14 10.33 23.30
C LEU A 335 -11.89 8.98 23.38
N PHE A 336 -11.24 7.90 22.95
CA PHE A 336 -11.94 6.64 22.68
C PHE A 336 -11.40 5.42 23.44
N THR A 337 -10.22 5.52 24.04
CA THR A 337 -9.72 4.47 24.94
C THR A 337 -10.25 4.78 26.33
N THR A 338 -11.25 4.02 26.77
CA THR A 338 -11.78 4.12 28.13
C THR A 338 -10.75 3.54 29.10
N ASN A 339 -10.46 4.27 30.19
CA ASN A 339 -9.82 3.67 31.38
C ASN A 339 -10.73 2.58 31.98
#